data_AF-A0A2V9UZ19-F1
#
_entry.id   AF-A0A2V9UZ19-F1
#
_cell.length_a   1.000
_cell.length_b   1.000
_cell.length_c   1.000
_cell.angle_alpha   90.00
_cell.angle_beta   90.00
_cell.angle_gamma   90.00
#
_symmetry.space_group_name_H-M   'P 1'
#
loop_
_entity.id
_entity.type
_entity.pdbx_description
1 polymer ?
#
loop_
_entity_poly.entity_id
_entity_poly.type
_entity_poly.pdbx_seq_one_letter_code
_entity_poly.pdbx_strand_id
1 'polypeptide(L)' 'DKFSASLTNAPGADSFPITSFTWLYLRTSASDARRATALADLLNWMYTDGQKLAAQEGYAELPQPLLAKVKARVSSLR' A
#
# COMPACT_ATOMS: atom_id res chain seq x y z
N ASP A 1 -13.46 -3.51 -0.21
CA ASP A 1 -12.36 -4.48 -0.10
C ASP A 1 -11.65 -4.38 1.24
N LYS A 2 -11.23 -5.52 1.78
CA LYS A 2 -10.43 -5.58 3.02
C LYS A 2 -8.95 -5.53 2.64
N PHE A 3 -8.27 -4.42 2.97
CA PHE A 3 -6.81 -4.25 2.80
C PHE A 3 -6.03 -4.67 4.06
N SER A 4 -6.51 -5.71 4.74
CA SER A 4 -5.90 -6.18 5.99
C SER A 4 -5.96 -7.70 6.11
N ALA A 5 -4.90 -8.26 6.68
CA ALA A 5 -4.81 -9.64 7.13
C ALA A 5 -3.95 -9.67 8.39
N SER A 6 -4.11 -10.72 9.21
CA SER A 6 -3.19 -10.99 10.31
C SER A 6 -1.97 -11.70 9.76
N LEU A 7 -0.78 -11.15 10.03
CA LEU A 7 0.50 -11.78 9.68
C LEU A 7 1.29 -12.25 10.92
N THR A 8 0.78 -11.98 12.13
CA THR A 8 1.37 -12.46 13.38
C THR A 8 1.36 -13.99 13.42
N ASN A 9 2.51 -14.59 13.74
CA ASN A 9 2.73 -16.04 13.77
C ASN A 9 2.30 -16.74 12.46
N ALA A 10 2.57 -16.11 11.31
CA ALA A 10 2.30 -16.73 10.01
C ALA A 10 3.08 -18.06 9.87
N PRO A 11 2.48 -19.10 9.27
CA PRO A 11 3.18 -20.36 9.02
C PRO A 11 4.31 -20.18 8.00
N GLY A 12 5.30 -21.06 8.05
CA GLY A 12 6.46 -21.05 7.15
C GLY A 12 7.77 -21.10 7.92
N ALA A 13 8.74 -21.85 7.41
CA ALA A 13 10.03 -22.03 8.09
C ALA A 13 10.80 -20.70 8.26
N ASP A 14 10.65 -19.78 7.31
CA ASP A 14 11.35 -18.50 7.27
C ASP A 14 10.45 -17.30 7.67
N SER A 15 9.24 -17.57 8.18
CA SER A 15 8.28 -16.51 8.54
C SER A 15 8.69 -15.81 9.85
N PHE A 16 8.93 -14.51 9.79
CA PHE A 16 9.17 -13.72 11.01
C PHE A 16 7.87 -13.57 11.82
N PRO A 17 7.85 -13.90 13.13
CA PRO A 17 6.61 -14.09 13.89
C PRO A 17 5.85 -12.79 14.17
N ILE A 18 6.52 -11.64 14.14
CA ILE A 18 5.92 -10.33 14.45
C ILE A 18 5.96 -9.48 13.19
N THR A 19 5.04 -9.78 12.27
CA THR A 19 4.92 -9.08 10.98
C THR A 19 3.55 -8.39 10.90
N SER A 20 3.49 -7.19 10.31
CA SER A 20 2.23 -6.47 10.09
C SER A 20 2.32 -5.61 8.83
N PHE A 21 1.15 -5.22 8.31
CA PHE A 21 1.03 -4.10 7.40
C PHE A 21 1.02 -2.77 8.16
N THR A 22 1.16 -1.68 7.41
CA THR A 22 0.81 -0.32 7.81
C THR A 22 -0.27 0.23 6.87
N TRP A 23 -1.00 1.25 7.31
CA TRP A 23 -2.16 1.77 6.57
C TRP A 23 -2.09 3.27 6.38
N LEU A 24 -2.54 3.71 5.22
CA LEU A 24 -2.83 5.11 4.93
C LEU A 24 -4.34 5.31 4.99
N TYR A 25 -4.79 6.27 5.80
CA TYR A 25 -6.18 6.69 5.86
C TYR A 25 -6.33 8.02 5.12
N LEU A 26 -7.17 8.02 4.08
CA LEU A 26 -7.32 9.15 3.16
C LEU A 26 -8.79 9.54 3.07
N ARG A 27 -9.04 10.86 2.96
CA ARG A 27 -10.38 11.36 2.66
C ARG A 27 -10.67 11.12 1.18
N THR A 28 -11.77 10.45 0.88
CA THR A 28 -12.17 10.10 -0.49
C THR A 28 -12.87 11.23 -1.23
N SER A 29 -13.48 12.19 -0.52
CA SER A 29 -14.06 13.40 -1.10
C SER A 29 -13.10 14.58 -0.95
N ALA A 30 -12.45 14.97 -2.03
CA ALA A 30 -11.62 16.16 -2.06
C ALA A 30 -12.45 17.36 -2.55
N SER A 31 -12.48 18.43 -1.76
CA SER A 31 -13.00 19.73 -2.23
C SER A 31 -12.03 20.44 -3.18
N ASP A 32 -10.74 20.07 -3.14
CA ASP A 32 -9.69 20.63 -3.99
C ASP A 32 -9.17 19.55 -4.97
N ALA A 33 -9.47 19.75 -6.25
CA ALA A 33 -9.07 18.84 -7.32
C ALA A 33 -7.55 18.72 -7.48
N ARG A 34 -6.77 19.80 -7.26
CA ARG A 34 -5.30 19.76 -7.37
C ARG A 34 -4.71 18.85 -6.30
N ARG A 35 -5.25 18.93 -5.08
CA ARG A 35 -4.83 18.05 -3.98
C ARG A 35 -5.18 16.59 -4.25
N ALA A 36 -6.35 16.32 -4.84
CA ALA A 36 -6.74 14.96 -5.22
C ALA A 36 -5.78 14.37 -6.26
N THR A 37 -5.46 15.12 -7.32
CA THR A 37 -4.51 14.69 -8.35
C THR A 37 -3.13 14.43 -7.76
N ALA A 38 -2.59 15.36 -6.99
CA ALA A 38 -1.27 15.20 -6.38
C ALA A 38 -1.19 13.97 -5.45
N LEU A 39 -2.26 13.70 -4.70
CA LEU A 39 -2.33 12.51 -3.85
C LEU A 39 -2.40 11.22 -4.67
N ALA A 40 -3.21 11.18 -5.72
CA ALA A 40 -3.29 10.03 -6.61
C ALA A 40 -1.95 9.74 -7.30
N ASP A 41 -1.22 10.79 -7.71
CA ASP A 41 0.10 10.66 -8.34
C ASP A 41 1.15 10.15 -7.36
N LEU A 42 1.17 10.69 -6.12
CA LEU A 42 2.04 10.20 -5.06
C LEU A 42 1.79 8.73 -4.76
N LEU A 43 0.53 8.32 -4.58
CA LEU A 43 0.19 6.93 -4.28
C LEU A 43 0.52 6.00 -5.45
N ASN A 44 0.30 6.44 -6.69
CA ASN A 44 0.69 5.66 -7.86
C ASN A 44 2.21 5.42 -7.89
N TRP A 45 3.02 6.46 -7.61
CA TRP A 45 4.46 6.30 -7.51
C TRP A 45 4.89 5.41 -6.33
N MET A 46 4.26 5.58 -5.16
CA MET A 46 4.55 4.77 -3.97
C MET A 46 4.37 3.28 -4.23
N TYR A 47 3.31 2.91 -4.95
CA TYR A 47 2.98 1.52 -5.30
C TYR A 47 3.60 1.05 -6.64
N THR A 48 4.53 1.81 -7.21
CA THR A 48 5.41 1.37 -8.30
C THR A 48 6.87 1.43 -7.85
N ASP A 49 7.60 2.47 -8.24
CA ASP A 49 9.03 2.59 -7.99
C ASP A 49 9.35 2.91 -6.52
N GLY A 50 8.41 3.53 -5.80
CA GLY A 50 8.59 3.87 -4.39
C GLY A 50 8.78 2.65 -3.48
N GLN A 51 8.20 1.48 -3.81
CA GLN A 51 8.39 0.27 -2.99
C GLN A 51 9.85 -0.22 -2.98
N LYS A 52 10.61 0.04 -4.05
CA LYS A 52 12.03 -0.33 -4.14
C LYS A 52 12.89 0.40 -3.11
N LEU A 53 12.49 1.62 -2.74
CA LEU A 53 13.14 2.39 -1.68
C LEU A 53 12.85 1.77 -0.31
N ALA A 54 11.61 1.35 -0.08
CA ALA A 54 11.22 0.65 1.15
C ALA A 54 12.01 -0.65 1.36
N ALA A 55 12.32 -1.39 0.28
CA ALA A 55 13.15 -2.58 0.35
C ALA A 55 14.59 -2.30 0.86
N GLN A 56 15.15 -1.14 0.54
CA GLN A 56 16.48 -0.73 1.02
C GLN A 56 16.48 -0.45 2.53
N GLU A 57 15.34 -0.02 3.07
CA GLU A 57 15.12 0.26 4.49
C GLU A 57 14.59 -0.95 5.28
N GLY A 58 14.57 -2.15 4.67
CA GLY A 58 14.17 -3.39 5.33
C GLY A 58 12.67 -3.69 5.33
N TYR A 59 11.86 -2.98 4.56
CA TYR A 59 10.44 -3.29 4.36
C TYR A 59 10.23 -4.22 3.16
N ALA A 60 9.32 -5.18 3.28
CA ALA A 60 8.92 -6.03 2.16
C ALA A 60 7.98 -5.29 1.20
N GLU A 61 8.11 -5.55 -0.10
CA GLU A 61 7.14 -5.10 -1.10
C GLU A 61 5.77 -5.77 -0.88
N LEU A 62 4.69 -5.10 -1.30
CA LEU A 62 3.36 -5.67 -1.23
C LEU A 62 3.24 -6.90 -2.15
N PRO A 63 2.59 -7.99 -1.70
CA PRO A 63 2.26 -9.13 -2.56
C PRO A 63 1.45 -8.69 -3.79
N GLN A 64 1.78 -9.23 -4.97
CA GLN A 64 1.17 -8.86 -6.26
C GLN A 64 -0.38 -8.79 -6.25
N PRO A 65 -1.11 -9.76 -5.65
CA PRO A 65 -2.57 -9.69 -5.60
C PRO A 65 -3.10 -8.51 -4.79
N LEU A 66 -2.39 -8.12 -3.72
CA LEU A 66 -2.76 -6.98 -2.89
C LEU A 66 -2.38 -5.66 -3.57
N LEU A 67 -1.20 -5.61 -4.19
CA LEU A 67 -0.74 -4.47 -4.97
C LEU A 67 -1.72 -4.12 -6.10
N ALA A 68 -2.23 -5.12 -6.83
CA ALA A 68 -3.23 -4.91 -7.87
C ALA A 68 -4.52 -4.27 -7.33
N LYS A 69 -5.04 -4.76 -6.19
CA LYS A 69 -6.23 -4.19 -5.54
C LYS A 69 -6.00 -2.75 -5.06
N VAL A 70 -4.82 -2.48 -4.50
CA VAL A 70 -4.45 -1.13 -4.04
C VAL A 70 -4.35 -0.17 -5.21
N LYS A 71 -3.69 -0.56 -6.31
CA LYS A 71 -3.60 0.26 -7.53
C LYS A 71 -4.98 0.55 -8.13
N ALA A 72 -5.87 -0.44 -8.18
CA ALA A 72 -7.25 -0.23 -8.61
C ALA A 72 -7.99 0.77 -7.72
N ARG A 73 -7.76 0.73 -6.39
CA ARG A 73 -8.34 1.68 -5.45
C ARG A 73 -7.78 3.10 -5.61
N VAL A 74 -6.47 3.25 -5.81
CA VAL A 74 -5.84 4.55 -6.07
C VAL A 74 -6.38 5.19 -7.34
N SER A 75 -6.56 4.39 -8.41
CA SER A 75 -7.16 4.88 -9.66
C SER A 75 -8.58 5.41 -9.47
N SER A 76 -9.33 4.91 -8.48
CA SER A 76 -10.69 5.39 -8.17
C SER A 76 -10.72 6.66 -7.30
N LEU A 77 -9.57 7.22 -6.91
CA LEU A 77 -9.49 8.47 -6.13
C LEU A 77 -9.46 9.72 -7.02
N ARG A 78 -9.27 9.53 -8.33
CA ARG A 78 -9.31 10.60 -9.33
C ARG A 78 -10.74 10.92 -9.72
#